data_AF-A0A7W1DBD9-F1
#
_entry.id   AF-A0A7W1DBD9-F1
#
_cell.length_a   1.000
_cell.length_b   1.000
_cell.length_c   1.000
_cell.angle_alpha   90.00
_cell.angle_beta   90.00
_cell.angle_gamma   90.00
#
_symmetry.space_group_name_H-M   'P 1'
#
loop_
_entity.id
_entity.type
_entity.pdbx_description
1 polymer ?
#
loop_
_entity_poly.entity_id
_entity_poly.type
_entity_poly.pdbx_seq_one_letter_code
_entity_poly.pdbx_strand_id
1 'polypeptide(L)'
;MRTTITLDDKIAHGLKKLQKKNPHKSFKEIVNQLLEKGLAVSGDSINEDFTIKPLPAVPRRHLNFDNISKLLETAEGDFHK
;
A
#
# COMPACT_ATOMS: atom_id res chain seq x y z
N MET A 1 -28.20 16.85 -1.82
CA MET A 1 -28.02 17.88 -2.86
C MET A 1 -28.36 17.29 -4.23
N ARG A 2 -28.97 18.06 -5.14
CA ARG A 2 -29.17 17.65 -6.54
C ARG A 2 -28.13 18.38 -7.39
N THR A 3 -27.25 17.61 -8.01
CA THR A 3 -26.15 18.11 -8.81
C THR A 3 -26.05 17.30 -10.09
N THR A 4 -25.75 17.96 -11.20
CA THR A 4 -25.42 17.29 -12.46
C THR A 4 -23.91 17.28 -12.60
N ILE A 5 -23.34 16.11 -12.90
CA ILE A 5 -21.90 15.94 -13.14
C ILE A 5 -21.71 15.37 -14.54
N THR A 6 -20.70 15.87 -15.24
CA THR A 6 -20.26 15.31 -16.52
C THR A 6 -19.27 14.18 -16.24
N LEU A 7 -19.48 13.03 -16.87
CA LEU A 7 -18.64 11.84 -16.68
C LEU A 7 -18.14 11.35 -18.05
N ASP A 8 -16.90 10.89 -18.08
CA ASP A 8 -16.37 10.18 -19.25
C ASP A 8 -17.19 8.92 -19.54
N ASP A 9 -17.31 8.58 -20.83
CA ASP A 9 -18.08 7.43 -21.28
C ASP A 9 -17.65 6.14 -20.59
N LYS A 10 -16.35 5.93 -20.40
CA LYS A 10 -15.82 4.73 -19.72
C LYS A 10 -16.32 4.62 -18.28
N ILE A 11 -16.34 5.75 -17.56
CA ILE A 11 -16.82 5.81 -16.16
C ILE A 11 -18.32 5.57 -16.13
N ALA A 12 -19.08 6.23 -17.00
CA ALA A 12 -20.52 6.04 -17.11
C ALA A 12 -20.90 4.57 -17.41
N HIS A 13 -20.16 3.91 -18.29
CA HIS A 13 -20.35 2.49 -18.60
C HIS A 13 -20.02 1.59 -17.39
N GLY A 14 -18.95 1.90 -16.66
CA GLY A 14 -18.59 1.20 -15.42
C GLY A 14 -19.68 1.29 -14.36
N LEU A 15 -20.21 2.49 -14.12
CA LEU A 15 -21.30 2.72 -13.16
C LEU A 15 -22.59 2.00 -13.56
N LYS A 16 -22.97 2.04 -14.85
CA LYS A 16 -24.13 1.29 -15.35
C LYS A 16 -23.94 -0.22 -15.20
N LYS A 17 -22.74 -0.75 -15.43
CA LYS A 17 -22.43 -2.17 -15.23
C LYS A 17 -22.53 -2.56 -13.75
N LEU A 18 -22.06 -1.71 -12.84
CA LEU A 18 -22.21 -1.91 -11.39
C LEU A 18 -23.68 -1.88 -10.98
N GLN A 19 -24.49 -1.01 -11.55
CA GLN A 19 -25.94 -0.99 -11.31
C GLN A 19 -26.62 -2.28 -11.76
N LYS A 20 -26.29 -2.78 -12.95
CA LYS A 20 -26.81 -4.07 -13.43
C LYS A 20 -26.47 -5.23 -12.50
N LYS A 21 -25.30 -5.19 -11.84
CA LYS A 21 -24.89 -6.18 -10.83
C LYS A 21 -25.59 -6.02 -9.48
N ASN A 22 -26.15 -4.84 -9.19
CA ASN A 22 -26.77 -4.50 -7.92
C ASN A 22 -28.19 -3.95 -8.16
N PRO A 23 -29.14 -4.78 -8.59
CA PRO A 23 -30.48 -4.33 -9.00
C PRO A 23 -31.27 -3.67 -7.86
N HIS A 24 -30.94 -3.96 -6.62
CA HIS A 24 -31.56 -3.34 -5.43
C HIS A 24 -31.03 -1.94 -5.12
N LYS A 25 -29.97 -1.47 -5.81
CA LYS A 25 -29.39 -0.15 -5.59
C LYS A 25 -29.69 0.77 -6.76
N SER A 26 -30.15 1.97 -6.45
CA SER A 26 -30.29 3.05 -7.42
C SER A 26 -28.93 3.52 -7.94
N PHE A 27 -28.92 4.11 -9.13
CA PHE A 27 -27.71 4.70 -9.71
C PHE A 27 -27.09 5.76 -8.77
N LYS A 28 -27.94 6.56 -8.12
CA LYS A 28 -27.52 7.57 -7.13
C LYS A 28 -26.77 6.94 -5.95
N GLU A 29 -27.30 5.86 -5.38
CA GLU A 29 -26.65 5.18 -4.25
C GLU A 29 -25.29 4.61 -4.64
N ILE A 30 -25.18 4.03 -5.84
CA ILE A 30 -23.91 3.49 -6.34
C ILE A 30 -22.88 4.61 -6.52
N VAL A 31 -23.28 5.73 -7.15
CA VAL A 31 -22.40 6.89 -7.34
C VAL A 31 -21.94 7.45 -6.00
N ASN A 32 -22.87 7.68 -5.07
CA ASN A 32 -22.53 8.20 -3.74
C ASN A 32 -21.59 7.27 -2.97
N GLN A 33 -21.88 5.96 -2.95
CA GLN A 33 -21.02 4.99 -2.26
C GLN A 33 -19.59 4.95 -2.82
N LEU A 34 -19.44 5.10 -4.14
CA LEU A 34 -18.12 5.15 -4.76
C LEU A 34 -17.39 6.46 -4.46
N LEU A 35 -18.09 7.60 -4.51
CA LEU A 35 -17.52 8.90 -4.16
C LEU A 35 -17.12 8.96 -2.69
N GLU A 36 -17.93 8.44 -1.78
CA GLU A 36 -17.60 8.34 -0.35
C GLU A 36 -16.32 7.53 -0.12
N LYS A 37 -16.20 6.37 -0.78
CA LYS A 37 -14.98 5.56 -0.73
C LYS A 37 -13.77 6.28 -1.32
N GLY A 38 -13.96 6.96 -2.44
CA GLY A 38 -12.91 7.75 -3.09
C GLY A 38 -12.42 8.88 -2.20
N LEU A 39 -13.34 9.61 -1.56
CA LEU A 39 -13.01 10.70 -0.62
C LEU A 39 -12.32 10.18 0.64
N ALA A 40 -12.74 9.04 1.18
CA ALA A 40 -12.08 8.42 2.33
C ALA A 40 -10.63 8.06 2.03
N VAL A 41 -10.35 7.46 0.86
CA VAL A 41 -8.98 7.15 0.43
C VAL A 41 -8.18 8.42 0.09
N SER A 42 -8.83 9.46 -0.43
CA SER A 42 -8.17 10.73 -0.76
C SER A 42 -7.77 11.54 0.48
N GLY A 43 -8.41 11.28 1.64
CA GLY A 43 -8.06 11.92 2.91
C GLY A 43 -6.77 11.38 3.54
N ASP A 44 -6.38 10.15 3.19
CA ASP A 44 -5.27 9.41 3.81
C ASP A 44 -4.00 9.35 2.95
N SER A 45 -3.95 10.04 1.80
CA SER A 45 -2.68 10.23 1.11
C SER A 45 -1.85 11.32 1.79
N ILE A 46 -1.56 11.13 3.08
CA ILE A 46 -0.26 11.51 3.60
C ILE A 46 0.69 10.62 2.77
N ASN A 47 1.33 11.21 1.77
CA ASN A 47 2.59 10.69 1.28
C ASN A 47 3.50 10.60 2.51
N GLU A 48 3.45 9.51 3.26
CA GLU A 48 4.54 9.20 4.15
C GLU A 48 5.70 8.92 3.21
N ASP A 49 6.55 9.93 3.07
CA ASP A 49 7.80 9.81 2.33
C ASP A 49 8.44 8.49 2.75
N PHE A 50 8.79 7.68 1.76
CA PHE A 50 9.45 6.41 1.98
C PHE A 50 10.77 6.68 2.72
N THR A 51 10.72 6.59 4.05
CA THR A 51 11.83 6.94 4.91
C THR A 51 12.63 5.68 5.16
N ILE A 52 13.75 5.57 4.45
CA ILE A 52 14.74 4.53 4.73
C ILE A 52 15.29 4.78 6.13
N LYS A 53 15.14 3.81 7.04
CA LYS A 53 15.87 3.80 8.32
C LYS A 53 17.25 3.19 8.06
N PRO A 54 18.33 3.99 7.90
CA PRO A 54 19.66 3.42 7.73
C PRO A 54 20.03 2.65 8.99
N LEU A 55 20.36 1.37 8.84
CA LEU A 55 20.97 0.61 9.92
C LEU A 55 22.43 1.07 10.02
N PRO A 56 22.87 1.64 11.15
CA PRO A 56 24.25 2.06 11.29
C PRO A 56 25.14 0.82 11.24
N ALA A 57 26.01 0.76 10.22
CA ALA A 57 27.09 -0.21 10.11
C ALA A 57 28.19 0.12 11.13
N VAL A 58 27.86 0.09 12.42
CA VAL A 58 28.87 0.15 13.46
C VAL A 58 29.63 -1.18 13.40
N PRO A 59 30.96 -1.17 13.26
CA PRO A 59 31.74 -2.38 13.49
C PRO A 59 31.48 -2.78 14.94
N ARG A 60 30.63 -3.80 15.13
CA ARG A 60 30.56 -4.45 16.43
C ARG A 60 31.99 -4.89 16.69
N ARG A 61 32.60 -4.40 17.76
CA ARG A 61 34.05 -4.48 18.05
C ARG A 61 34.63 -5.92 18.07
N HIS A 62 33.77 -6.93 17.95
CA HIS A 62 34.01 -8.37 17.90
C HIS A 62 33.67 -9.04 16.55
N LEU A 63 33.16 -8.31 15.56
CA LEU A 63 32.81 -8.82 14.23
C LEU A 63 33.77 -8.22 13.19
N ASN A 64 34.68 -9.05 12.70
CA ASN A 64 35.52 -8.71 11.56
C ASN A 64 34.79 -9.14 10.27
N PHE A 65 34.27 -8.18 9.53
CA PHE A 65 33.51 -8.43 8.30
C PHE A 65 34.40 -8.80 7.10
N ASP A 66 35.72 -8.57 7.19
CA ASP A 66 36.67 -8.91 6.13
C ASP A 66 37.08 -10.39 6.16
N ASN A 67 36.72 -11.11 7.22
CA ASN A 67 36.94 -12.54 7.34
C ASN A 67 35.62 -13.29 7.56
N ILE A 68 35.00 -13.66 6.43
CA ILE A 68 33.71 -14.34 6.37
C ILE A 68 33.72 -15.64 7.20
N SER A 69 34.82 -16.40 7.18
CA SER A 69 34.93 -17.65 7.95
C SER A 69 34.81 -17.41 9.45
N LYS A 70 35.49 -16.39 9.98
CA LYS A 70 35.41 -16.03 11.42
C LYS A 70 34.03 -15.49 11.80
N LEU A 71 33.35 -14.85 10.85
CA LEU A 71 32.01 -14.32 11.04
C LEU A 71 30.96 -15.44 11.11
N LEU A 72 31.09 -16.46 10.25
CA LEU A 72 30.26 -17.66 10.28
C LEU A 72 30.49 -18.47 11.55
N GLU A 73 31.74 -18.67 11.96
CA GLU A 73 32.09 -19.35 13.23
C GLU A 73 31.44 -18.65 14.44
N THR A 74 31.43 -17.31 14.47
CA THR A 74 30.79 -16.53 15.54
C THR A 74 29.26 -16.60 15.48
N ALA A 75 28.67 -16.71 14.29
CA ALA A 75 27.22 -16.75 14.09
C ALA A 75 26.63 -18.15 14.34
N GLU A 76 27.37 -19.20 13.99
CA GLU A 76 26.92 -20.60 14.02
C GLU A 76 27.37 -21.33 15.29
N GLY A 77 28.41 -20.85 15.98
CA GLY A 77 28.88 -21.42 17.26
C GLY A 77 29.18 -22.92 17.16
N ASP A 78 28.60 -23.72 18.07
CA ASP A 78 28.79 -25.18 18.14
C ASP A 78 28.27 -25.96 16.92
N PHE A 79 27.60 -25.29 15.98
CA PHE A 79 27.12 -25.89 14.72
C PHE A 79 28.07 -25.68 13.54
N HIS A 80 29.16 -24.92 13.70
CA HIS A 80 30.18 -24.74 12.67
C HIS A 80 31.10 -25.98 12.62
N LYS A 81 31.01 -26.79 11.57
CA LYS A 81 31.86 -27.97 11.32
C LYS A 81 32.78 -27.76 10.12
#